data_AF-A0A954CNJ8-F1
#
_entry.id   AF-A0A954CNJ8-F1
#
_cell.length_a   1.000
_cell.length_b   1.000
_cell.length_c   1.000
_cell.angle_alpha   90.00
_cell.angle_beta   90.00
_cell.angle_gamma   90.00
#
_symmetry.space_group_name_H-M   'P 1'
#
loop_
_entity.id
_entity.type
_entity.pdbx_description
1 polymer ?
#
loop_
_entity_poly.entity_id
_entity_poly.type
_entity_poly.pdbx_seq_one_letter_code
_entity_poly.pdbx_strand_id
1 'polypeptide(L)' 'GETGTLFRADDPASLVEAVRRTVEGRAGWEAQRLRGRAYVEHERTWDRSVANYAPIYESLVTASGR' A
#
# COMPACT_ATOMS: atom_id res chain seq x y z
N GLY A 1 8.73 1.51 9.82
CA GLY A 1 8.52 2.37 8.65
C GLY A 1 7.38 3.35 8.91
N GLU A 2 7.04 4.14 7.90
CA GLU A 2 6.03 5.20 7.96
C GLU A 2 4.61 4.66 8.20
N THR A 3 4.16 3.77 7.32
CA THR A 3 2.80 3.20 7.28
C THR A 3 2.74 1.72 7.72
N GLY A 4 3.90 1.14 8.07
CA GLY A 4 4.04 -0.25 8.48
C GLY A 4 5.50 -0.68 8.61
N THR A 5 5.69 -2.00 8.67
CA THR A 5 7.01 -2.65 8.82
C THR A 5 7.20 -3.68 7.72
N LEU A 6 8.25 -3.51 6.93
CA LEU A 6 8.68 -4.50 5.93
C LEU A 6 9.70 -5.48 6.55
N PHE A 7 9.77 -6.66 5.98
CA PHE A 7 10.73 -7.71 6.31
C PHE A 7 11.21 -8.40 5.03
N ARG A 8 12.27 -9.20 5.10
CA ARG A 8 12.82 -9.89 3.92
C ARG A 8 11.85 -10.98 3.44
N ALA A 9 11.65 -11.05 2.12
CA ALA A 9 10.88 -12.13 1.50
C ALA A 9 11.57 -13.48 1.75
N ASP A 10 10.76 -14.52 1.94
CA ASP A 10 11.18 -15.92 2.17
C ASP A 10 12.15 -16.12 3.36
N ASP A 11 12.14 -15.20 4.33
CA ASP A 11 12.96 -15.25 5.53
C ASP A 11 12.07 -15.26 6.80
N PRO A 12 11.77 -16.44 7.37
CA PRO A 12 10.98 -16.56 8.59
C PRO A 12 11.59 -15.84 9.79
N ALA A 13 12.93 -15.79 9.91
CA ALA A 13 13.59 -15.12 11.01
C ALA A 13 13.40 -13.59 10.91
N SER A 14 13.49 -13.04 9.69
CA SER A 14 13.20 -11.62 9.46
C SER A 14 11.74 -11.26 9.76
N LEU A 15 10.79 -12.17 9.50
CA LEU A 15 9.38 -11.98 9.87
C LEU A 15 9.22 -11.94 11.39
N VAL A 16 9.75 -12.92 12.12
CA VAL A 16 9.67 -12.99 13.58
C VAL A 16 10.23 -11.70 14.20
N GLU A 17 11.38 -11.24 13.73
CA GLU A 17 11.99 -10.00 14.24
C GLU A 17 11.15 -8.75 13.92
N ALA A 18 10.52 -8.69 12.74
CA ALA A 18 9.62 -7.59 12.40
C ALA A 18 8.36 -7.58 13.28
N VAL A 19 7.78 -8.74 13.55
CA VAL A 19 6.61 -8.88 14.44
C VAL A 19 6.99 -8.51 15.87
N ARG A 20 8.10 -9.04 16.39
CA ARG A 20 8.61 -8.75 17.73
C ARG A 20 8.77 -7.24 17.95
N ARG A 21 9.49 -6.56 17.05
CA ARG A 21 9.68 -5.10 17.10
C ARG A 21 8.36 -4.33 17.05
N THR A 22 7.42 -4.78 16.21
CA THR A 22 6.09 -4.17 16.14
C THR A 22 5.34 -4.32 17.47
N VAL A 23 5.35 -5.51 18.07
CA VAL A 23 4.67 -5.80 19.34
C VAL A 23 5.25 -5.02 20.53
N GLU A 24 6.57 -4.85 20.56
CA GLU A 24 7.27 -4.10 21.61
C GLU A 24 7.07 -2.58 21.47
N GLY A 25 7.02 -2.05 20.24
CA GLY A 25 6.93 -0.62 19.93
C GLY A 25 5.54 0.02 20.07
N ARG A 26 4.75 -0.35 21.09
CA ARG A 26 3.32 0.03 21.20
C ARG A 26 3.05 1.54 21.20
N ALA A 27 3.97 2.34 21.76
CA ALA A 27 3.81 3.80 21.82
C ALA A 27 3.68 4.45 20.42
N GLY A 28 4.23 3.82 19.37
CA GLY A 28 4.18 4.34 18.00
C GLY A 28 2.98 3.89 17.18
N TRP A 29 2.13 3.00 17.72
CA TRP A 29 1.08 2.34 16.94
C TRP A 29 0.03 3.27 16.39
N GLU A 30 -0.51 4.16 17.22
CA GLU A 30 -1.54 5.09 16.80
C GLU A 30 -1.03 6.01 15.67
N ALA A 31 0.17 6.56 15.84
CA ALA A 31 0.80 7.41 14.84
C ALA A 31 1.03 6.66 13.51
N GLN A 32 1.51 5.41 13.56
CA GLN A 32 1.69 4.59 12.35
C GLN A 32 0.36 4.24 11.67
N ARG A 33 -0.68 3.93 12.45
CA ARG A 33 -2.04 3.67 11.93
C ARG A 33 -2.62 4.91 11.25
N LEU A 34 -2.47 6.10 11.84
CA LEU A 34 -2.95 7.35 11.27
C LEU A 34 -2.25 7.67 9.93
N ARG A 35 -0.92 7.52 9.88
CA ARG A 35 -0.16 7.68 8.63
C ARG A 35 -0.58 6.66 7.57
N GLY A 36 -0.79 5.40 7.97
CA GLY A 36 -1.28 4.35 7.08
C GLY A 36 -2.66 4.68 6.49
N ARG A 37 -3.59 5.17 7.32
CA ARG A 37 -4.91 5.61 6.89
C ARG A 37 -4.82 6.79 5.90
N ALA A 38 -4.08 7.84 6.25
CA ALA A 38 -3.91 9.00 5.38
C ALA A 38 -3.32 8.62 4.02
N TYR A 39 -2.35 7.70 3.99
CA TYR A 39 -1.79 7.19 2.74
C TYR A 39 -2.85 6.52 1.85
N VAL A 40 -3.72 5.69 2.42
CA VAL A 40 -4.80 5.06 1.64
C VAL A 40 -5.80 6.09 1.15
N GLU A 41 -6.20 7.03 2.01
CA GLU A 41 -7.20 8.06 1.71
C GLU A 41 -6.72 9.09 0.66
N HIS A 42 -5.41 9.22 0.44
CA HIS A 42 -4.87 10.19 -0.53
C HIS A 42 -4.22 9.56 -1.78
N GLU A 43 -3.55 8.42 -1.62
CA GLU A 43 -2.76 7.81 -2.71
C GLU A 43 -3.39 6.54 -3.28
N ARG A 44 -4.11 5.77 -2.45
CA ARG A 44 -4.64 4.44 -2.82
C ARG A 44 -6.16 4.40 -2.79
N THR A 45 -6.81 5.52 -3.10
CA THR A 45 -8.27 5.56 -3.24
C THR A 45 -8.73 4.77 -4.46
N TRP A 46 -9.99 4.30 -4.40
CA TRP A 46 -10.61 3.60 -5.52
C TRP A 46 -10.68 4.50 -6.75
N ASP A 47 -11.21 5.71 -6.61
CA ASP A 47 -11.37 6.68 -7.70
C ASP A 47 -10.05 6.96 -8.42
N ARG A 48 -8.96 7.18 -7.66
CA ARG A 48 -7.62 7.41 -8.24
C ARG A 48 -7.07 6.15 -8.92
N SER A 49 -7.35 4.98 -8.37
CA SER A 49 -6.92 3.71 -8.97
C SER A 49 -7.61 3.46 -10.31
N VAL A 50 -8.93 3.66 -10.39
CA VAL A 50 -9.71 3.41 -11.61
C VAL A 50 -9.52 4.49 -12.68
N ALA A 51 -9.23 5.74 -12.29
CA ALA A 51 -8.94 6.82 -13.24
C ALA A 51 -7.75 6.49 -14.16
N ASN A 52 -6.79 5.69 -13.70
CA ASN A 52 -5.64 5.27 -14.51
C ASN A 52 -6.03 4.29 -15.64
N TYR A 53 -7.18 3.62 -15.55
CA TYR A 53 -7.62 2.64 -16.56
C TYR A 53 -8.41 3.28 -17.71
N ALA A 54 -9.13 4.38 -17.45
CA ALA A 54 -9.92 5.06 -18.46
C ALA A 54 -9.14 5.35 -19.76
N PRO A 55 -7.98 6.02 -19.74
CA PRO A 55 -7.23 6.31 -20.97
C PRO A 55 -6.72 5.03 -21.69
N ILE A 56 -6.43 3.97 -20.93
CA ILE A 56 -6.00 2.69 -21.50
C ILE A 56 -7.16 2.05 -22.26
N TYR A 57 -8.33 1.94 -21.63
CA TYR A 57 -9.50 1.36 -22.29
C TYR A 57 -9.98 2.18 -23.48
N GLU A 58 -9.97 3.51 -23.39
CA GLU A 58 -10.27 4.40 -24.51
C GLU A 58 -9.33 4.15 -25.70
N SER A 59 -8.03 4.00 -25.44
CA SER A 59 -7.04 3.72 -26.49
C SER A 59 -7.27 2.38 -27.20
N LEU A 60 -7.62 1.33 -26.44
CA LEU A 60 -7.84 -0.01 -26.97
C LEU A 60 -9.13 -0.09 -27.78
N VAL A 61 -10.22 0.53 -27.30
CA VAL A 61 -11.49 0.60 -28.04
C VAL A 61 -11.31 1.38 -29.34
N THR A 62 -10.60 2.51 -29.30
CA THR A 62 -10.31 3.32 -30.51
C THR A 62 -9.39 2.60 -31.50
N ALA A 63 -8.43 1.80 -31.01
CA ALA A 63 -7.54 1.01 -31.85
C ALA A 63 -8.27 -0.17 -32.53
N SER A 64 -9.23 -0.81 -31.84
CA SER A 64 -9.99 -1.94 -32.40
C SER A 64 -11.07 -1.55 -33.40
N GLY A 65 -11.45 -0.28 -33.46
CA GLY A 65 -12.42 0.25 -34.43
C GLY A 65 -11.80 0.75 -35.75
N ARG A 66 -10.47 0.66 -35.90
CA ARG A 66 -9.73 0.89 -37.15
C ARG A 66 -9.35 -0.45 -37.77
#